data_AF-A0A933SCI1-F1
#
_entry.id   AF-A0A933SCI1-F1
#
_cell.length_a   1.000
_cell.length_b   1.000
_cell.length_c   1.000
_cell.angle_alpha   90.00
_cell.angle_beta   90.00
_cell.angle_gamma   90.00
#
_symmetry.space_group_name_H-M   'P 1'
#
loop_
_entity.id
_entity.type
_entity.pdbx_description
1 polymer ?
#
loop_
_entity_poly.entity_id
_entity_poly.type
_entity_poly.pdbx_seq_one_letter_code
_entity_poly.pdbx_strand_id
1 'polypeptide(L)'
;MAFRAEVRRALSQSVGLSLAQAFAAPKVTVIVADAAVSERDVVALSELAEALVRVGTSRGRCMLLLSHAGPAAPAPAVKSHAKQLRATLGMPVVVHDTTEKSDWIPGELDGVGACALDDELREAEAIVLVGRWSRRKDGAVHGGPALLLPGLADPATRARWSALADGGARDAATRAVTALVPVDYALIWDASDPPRVRAGSGAELFAALEAEGWPLPE
;
A
#
# COMPACT_ATOMS: atom_id res chain seq x y z
N MET A 1 1.06 -14.22 17.95
CA MET A 1 0.64 -15.57 17.50
C MET A 1 -0.70 -15.51 16.74
N ALA A 2 -1.77 -14.95 17.31
CA ALA A 2 -3.08 -14.85 16.66
C ALA A 2 -3.08 -14.06 15.34
N PHE A 3 -2.52 -12.85 15.31
CA PHE A 3 -2.49 -12.02 14.08
C PHE A 3 -1.78 -12.71 12.90
N ARG A 4 -0.65 -13.39 13.16
CA ARG A 4 0.07 -14.17 12.15
C ARG A 4 -0.80 -15.26 11.52
N ALA A 5 -1.60 -15.95 12.35
CA ALA A 5 -2.53 -16.96 11.86
C ALA A 5 -3.63 -16.35 11.00
N GLU A 6 -4.17 -15.19 11.39
CA GLU A 6 -5.15 -14.45 10.58
C GLU A 6 -4.58 -13.98 9.24
N VAL A 7 -3.34 -13.50 9.20
CA VAL A 7 -2.66 -13.15 7.94
C VAL A 7 -2.53 -14.37 7.03
N ARG A 8 -2.05 -15.50 7.56
CA ARG A 8 -1.93 -16.75 6.79
C ARG A 8 -3.29 -17.22 6.27
N ARG A 9 -4.33 -17.12 7.10
CA ARG A 9 -5.71 -17.47 6.72
C ARG A 9 -6.21 -16.54 5.61
N ALA A 10 -6.01 -15.23 5.74
CA ALA A 10 -6.42 -14.27 4.72
C ALA A 10 -5.70 -14.52 3.38
N LEU A 11 -4.41 -14.83 3.41
CA LEU A 11 -3.63 -15.17 2.20
C LEU A 11 -4.05 -16.48 1.55
N SER A 12 -4.62 -17.44 2.29
CA SER A 12 -5.15 -18.69 1.72
C SER A 12 -6.62 -18.61 1.33
N GLN A 13 -7.36 -17.63 1.85
CA GLN A 13 -8.79 -17.38 1.60
C GLN A 13 -8.97 -16.02 0.92
N SER A 14 -8.23 -15.80 -0.17
CA SER A 14 -8.23 -14.55 -0.91
C SER A 14 -9.60 -14.21 -1.50
N VAL A 15 -9.96 -12.93 -1.48
CA VAL A 15 -11.11 -12.40 -2.21
C VAL A 15 -10.71 -12.24 -3.69
N GLY A 16 -11.54 -12.77 -4.59
CA GLY A 16 -11.23 -12.72 -6.01
C GLY A 16 -10.17 -13.74 -6.41
N LEU A 17 -9.03 -13.25 -6.89
CA LEU A 17 -7.89 -14.10 -7.25
C LEU A 17 -7.07 -14.53 -6.02
N SER A 18 -6.63 -15.79 -6.02
CA SER A 18 -5.57 -16.25 -5.12
C SER A 18 -4.22 -15.63 -5.48
N LEU A 19 -3.29 -15.61 -4.52
CA LEU A 19 -1.92 -15.12 -4.77
C LEU A 19 -1.24 -15.86 -5.93
N ALA A 20 -1.44 -17.18 -6.05
CA ALA A 20 -0.87 -17.95 -7.15
C ALA A 20 -1.44 -17.57 -8.53
N GLN A 21 -2.70 -17.14 -8.59
CA GLN A 21 -3.32 -16.66 -9.83
C GLN A 21 -2.84 -15.24 -10.18
N ALA A 22 -2.76 -14.35 -9.18
CA ALA A 22 -2.28 -12.97 -9.38
C ALA A 22 -0.79 -12.92 -9.81
N PHE A 23 0.00 -13.91 -9.38
CA PHE A 23 1.44 -14.05 -9.64
C PHE A 23 1.77 -15.34 -10.41
N ALA A 24 0.95 -15.70 -11.40
CA ALA A 24 1.13 -16.93 -12.18
C ALA A 24 2.45 -17.00 -12.97
N ALA A 25 3.11 -15.85 -13.16
CA ALA A 25 4.47 -15.73 -13.68
C ALA A 25 5.30 -14.82 -12.75
N PRO A 26 6.64 -15.01 -12.69
CA PRO A 26 7.49 -14.14 -11.88
C PRO A 26 7.44 -12.69 -12.37
N LYS A 27 6.96 -11.77 -11.53
CA LYS A 27 6.83 -10.33 -11.80
C LYS A 27 7.80 -9.50 -10.96
N VAL A 28 8.28 -8.38 -11.48
CA VAL A 28 8.84 -7.28 -10.69
C VAL A 28 7.71 -6.70 -9.84
N THR A 29 7.78 -6.93 -8.54
CA THR A 29 6.69 -6.66 -7.59
C THR A 29 7.07 -5.55 -6.65
N VAL A 30 6.31 -4.46 -6.66
CA VAL A 30 6.43 -3.39 -5.66
C VAL A 30 5.37 -3.58 -4.59
N ILE A 31 5.81 -3.83 -3.37
CA ILE A 31 4.98 -3.87 -2.18
C ILE A 31 4.98 -2.46 -1.59
N VAL A 32 3.82 -1.86 -1.40
CA VAL A 32 3.69 -0.53 -0.79
C VAL A 32 3.09 -0.68 0.60
N ALA A 33 3.72 -0.05 1.59
CA ALA A 33 3.25 0.00 2.98
C ALA A 33 3.48 1.38 3.59
N ASP A 34 2.84 1.67 4.72
CA ASP A 34 3.05 2.93 5.44
C ASP A 34 4.47 2.97 6.05
N ALA A 35 5.11 4.14 5.99
CA ALA A 35 6.40 4.39 6.65
C ALA A 35 6.31 4.33 8.19
N ALA A 36 5.13 4.52 8.77
CA ALA A 36 4.83 4.33 10.18
C ALA A 36 4.65 2.84 10.53
N VAL A 37 5.74 2.07 10.35
CA VAL A 37 5.75 0.61 10.51
C VAL A 37 5.55 0.20 11.97
N SER A 38 4.55 -0.65 12.22
CA SER A 38 4.29 -1.31 13.50
C SER A 38 4.76 -2.77 13.51
N GLU A 39 4.73 -3.44 14.67
CA GLU A 39 5.00 -4.87 14.76
C GLU A 39 4.04 -5.71 13.90
N ARG A 40 2.78 -5.28 13.75
CA ARG A 40 1.80 -5.95 12.89
C ARG A 40 2.22 -5.88 11.42
N ASP A 41 2.72 -4.73 10.97
CA ASP A 41 3.23 -4.56 9.61
C ASP A 41 4.41 -5.51 9.34
N VAL A 42 5.36 -5.61 10.28
CA VAL A 42 6.49 -6.54 10.15
C VAL A 42 6.00 -7.99 9.99
N VAL A 43 5.01 -8.40 10.78
CA VAL A 43 4.41 -9.74 10.67
C VAL A 43 3.71 -9.94 9.32
N ALA A 44 2.88 -8.98 8.90
CA ALA A 44 2.14 -9.06 7.65
C ALA A 44 3.08 -9.12 6.43
N LEU A 45 4.07 -8.23 6.38
CA LEU A 45 5.08 -8.17 5.32
C LEU A 45 5.92 -9.47 5.26
N SER A 46 6.32 -10.01 6.41
CA SER A 46 7.07 -11.26 6.46
C SER A 46 6.26 -12.44 5.92
N GLU A 47 5.00 -12.57 6.32
CA GLU A 47 4.13 -13.65 5.85
C GLU A 47 3.78 -13.50 4.36
N LEU A 48 3.56 -12.27 3.88
CA LEU A 48 3.35 -11.99 2.47
C LEU A 48 4.59 -12.35 1.65
N ALA A 49 5.79 -11.94 2.07
CA ALA A 49 7.04 -12.24 1.37
C ALA A 49 7.26 -13.75 1.26
N GLU A 50 7.01 -14.51 2.32
CA GLU A 50 7.07 -15.98 2.31
C GLU A 50 5.99 -16.62 1.42
N ALA A 51 4.81 -16.00 1.32
CA ALA A 51 3.76 -16.47 0.43
C ALA A 51 4.10 -16.21 -1.04
N LEU A 52 4.66 -15.04 -1.37
CA LEU A 52 5.15 -14.69 -2.71
C LEU A 52 6.24 -15.65 -3.18
N VAL A 53 7.21 -15.97 -2.32
CA VAL A 53 8.25 -16.96 -2.63
C VAL A 53 7.66 -18.34 -2.90
N ARG A 54 6.66 -18.76 -2.11
CA ARG A 54 5.99 -20.05 -2.29
C ARG A 54 5.24 -20.17 -3.62
N VAL A 55 4.75 -19.07 -4.18
CA VAL A 55 4.09 -19.04 -5.50
C VAL A 55 5.06 -18.76 -6.66
N GLY A 56 6.36 -18.64 -6.39
CA GLY A 56 7.40 -18.54 -7.42
C GLY A 56 7.96 -17.13 -7.65
N THR A 57 7.50 -16.12 -6.92
CA THR A 57 8.06 -14.76 -6.98
C THR A 57 9.30 -14.66 -6.10
N SER A 58 10.47 -14.51 -6.70
CA SER A 58 11.72 -14.41 -5.95
C SER A 58 11.84 -13.07 -5.22
N ARG A 59 12.45 -13.07 -4.02
CA ARG A 59 12.73 -11.84 -3.25
C ARG A 59 13.53 -10.80 -4.05
N GLY A 60 14.41 -11.25 -4.95
CA GLY A 60 15.20 -10.36 -5.82
C GLY A 60 14.38 -9.64 -6.89
N ARG A 61 13.11 -10.03 -7.09
CA ARG A 61 12.13 -9.32 -7.92
C ARG A 61 11.12 -8.54 -7.09
N CYS A 62 11.24 -8.53 -5.76
CA CYS A 62 10.38 -7.75 -4.90
C CYS A 62 11.12 -6.51 -4.39
N MET A 63 10.39 -5.43 -4.19
CA MET A 63 10.84 -4.26 -3.44
C MET A 63 9.73 -3.80 -2.51
N LEU A 64 10.08 -3.36 -1.30
CA LEU A 64 9.17 -2.66 -0.41
C LEU A 64 9.39 -1.15 -0.55
N LEU A 65 8.34 -0.44 -0.95
CA LEU A 65 8.30 1.02 -0.99
C LEU A 65 7.47 1.53 0.19
N LEU A 66 8.11 2.24 1.11
CA LEU A 66 7.46 2.82 2.27
C LEU A 66 6.89 4.20 1.91
N SER A 67 5.57 4.28 1.82
CA SER A 67 4.84 5.51 1.54
C SER A 67 4.86 6.45 2.73
N HIS A 68 5.00 7.75 2.46
CA HIS A 68 5.06 8.78 3.49
C HIS A 68 4.31 10.03 3.00
N ALA A 69 3.15 10.29 3.59
CA ALA A 69 2.29 11.41 3.22
C ALA A 69 2.67 12.75 3.89
N GLY A 70 3.68 12.77 4.76
CA GLY A 70 4.08 13.99 5.48
C GLY A 70 4.74 15.04 4.57
N PRO A 71 4.64 16.34 4.89
CA PRO A 71 5.23 17.42 4.09
C PRO A 71 6.75 17.58 4.30
N ALA A 72 7.28 16.98 5.35
CA ALA A 72 8.70 17.01 5.69
C ALA A 72 9.39 15.71 5.26
N ALA A 73 10.72 15.75 5.14
CA ALA A 73 11.53 14.55 4.95
C ALA A 73 11.16 13.47 6.00
N PRO A 74 11.18 12.18 5.62
CA PRO A 74 11.00 11.09 6.56
C PRO A 74 11.96 11.20 7.75
N ALA A 75 11.45 10.99 8.96
CA ALA A 75 12.27 11.07 10.16
C ALA A 75 13.44 10.06 10.09
N PRO A 76 14.62 10.36 10.69
CA PRO A 76 15.76 9.43 10.67
C PRO A 76 15.43 8.01 11.17
N ALA A 77 14.49 7.89 12.11
CA ALA A 77 14.00 6.60 12.60
C ALA A 77 13.37 5.74 11.50
N VAL A 78 12.66 6.35 10.54
CA VAL A 78 12.07 5.65 9.39
C VAL A 78 13.18 5.02 8.53
N LYS A 79 14.24 5.78 8.23
CA LYS A 79 15.41 5.26 7.48
C LYS A 79 16.11 4.11 8.23
N SER A 80 16.11 4.14 9.57
CA SER A 80 16.62 3.01 10.39
C SER A 80 15.72 1.77 10.31
N HIS A 81 14.40 1.95 10.44
CA HIS A 81 13.43 0.86 10.30
C HIS A 81 13.46 0.23 8.91
N ALA A 82 13.61 1.03 7.85
CA ALA A 82 13.78 0.52 6.48
C ALA A 82 14.99 -0.42 6.36
N LYS A 83 16.13 -0.09 7.00
CA LYS A 83 17.31 -0.97 7.02
C LYS A 83 17.03 -2.29 7.76
N GLN A 84 16.29 -2.23 8.87
CA GLN A 84 15.91 -3.43 9.63
C GLN A 84 14.94 -4.31 8.84
N LEU A 85 13.95 -3.70 8.17
CA LEU A 85 13.02 -4.40 7.28
C LEU A 85 13.78 -5.05 6.12
N ARG A 86 14.75 -4.36 5.51
CA ARG A 86 15.59 -4.94 4.45
C ARG A 86 16.31 -6.20 4.93
N ALA A 87 16.91 -6.16 6.11
CA ALA A 87 17.57 -7.32 6.71
C ALA A 87 16.58 -8.45 7.03
N THR A 88 15.38 -8.11 7.49
CA THR A 88 14.35 -9.09 7.90
C THR A 88 13.69 -9.77 6.71
N LEU A 89 13.32 -8.99 5.68
CA LEU A 89 12.57 -9.46 4.52
C LEU A 89 13.47 -10.04 3.43
N GLY A 90 14.75 -9.67 3.42
CA GLY A 90 15.72 -10.13 2.42
C GLY A 90 15.47 -9.54 1.02
N MET A 91 14.89 -8.33 0.94
CA MET A 91 14.59 -7.62 -0.31
C MET A 91 14.90 -6.12 -0.16
N PRO A 92 15.11 -5.37 -1.27
CA PRO A 92 15.22 -3.92 -1.24
C PRO A 92 14.05 -3.25 -0.49
N VAL A 93 14.38 -2.23 0.30
CA VAL A 93 13.40 -1.37 0.98
C VAL A 93 13.79 0.07 0.68
N VAL A 94 12.87 0.80 0.06
CA VAL A 94 12.99 2.21 -0.29
C VAL A 94 11.99 3.01 0.53
N VAL A 95 12.37 4.21 0.96
CA VAL A 95 11.47 5.13 1.65
C VAL A 95 11.17 6.27 0.69
N HIS A 96 9.90 6.51 0.42
CA HIS A 96 9.48 7.66 -0.37
C HIS A 96 9.85 8.96 0.35
N ASP A 97 10.69 9.79 -0.28
CA ASP A 97 11.19 11.05 0.27
C ASP A 97 11.03 12.17 -0.76
N THR A 98 9.99 12.99 -0.60
CA THR A 98 9.71 14.11 -1.52
C THR A 98 10.74 15.25 -1.46
N THR A 99 11.69 15.20 -0.52
CA THR A 99 12.75 16.22 -0.40
C THR A 99 14.02 15.85 -1.15
N GLU A 100 14.19 14.57 -1.50
CA GLU A 100 15.26 14.10 -2.36
C GLU A 100 14.86 14.24 -3.83
N LYS A 101 15.85 14.35 -4.73
CA LYS A 101 15.58 14.44 -6.16
C LYS A 101 14.99 13.10 -6.61
N SER A 102 13.69 13.11 -6.87
CA SER A 102 12.95 11.98 -7.45
C SER A 102 12.49 12.35 -8.84
N ASP A 103 12.60 11.41 -9.78
CA ASP A 103 11.81 11.49 -11.00
C ASP A 103 10.38 11.05 -10.66
N TRP A 104 9.43 11.34 -11.55
CA TRP A 104 8.01 11.07 -11.30
C TRP A 104 7.36 10.39 -12.49
N ILE A 105 6.37 9.54 -12.22
CA ILE A 105 5.47 8.99 -13.24
C ILE A 105 4.31 9.97 -13.41
N PRO A 106 4.18 10.61 -14.58
CA PRO A 106 3.06 11.52 -14.83
C PRO A 106 1.77 10.74 -15.04
N GLY A 107 0.66 11.34 -14.65
CA GLY A 107 -0.69 10.86 -14.90
C GLY A 107 -1.72 11.96 -14.76
N GLU A 108 -2.99 11.58 -14.89
CA GLU A 108 -4.13 12.48 -14.72
C GLU A 108 -5.19 11.77 -13.89
N LEU A 109 -5.76 12.49 -12.91
CA LEU A 109 -6.78 11.99 -12.02
C LEU A 109 -7.99 12.91 -12.04
N ASP A 110 -9.17 12.34 -12.28
CA ASP A 110 -10.42 13.10 -12.25
C ASP A 110 -10.60 13.81 -10.90
N GLY A 111 -10.93 15.10 -10.96
CA GLY A 111 -11.10 15.96 -9.80
C GLY A 111 -9.80 16.54 -9.20
N VAL A 112 -8.65 15.91 -9.43
CA VAL A 112 -7.33 16.43 -8.98
C VAL A 112 -6.56 17.10 -10.13
N GLY A 113 -6.79 16.67 -11.38
CA GLY A 113 -6.06 17.09 -12.57
C GLY A 113 -4.74 16.34 -12.72
N ALA A 114 -3.69 17.03 -13.17
CA ALA A 114 -2.35 16.46 -13.30
C ALA A 114 -1.91 15.79 -11.99
N CYS A 115 -1.34 14.60 -12.12
CA CYS A 115 -0.87 13.75 -11.03
C CYS A 115 0.56 13.30 -11.33
N ALA A 116 1.36 13.14 -10.29
CA ALA A 116 2.70 12.59 -10.38
C ALA A 116 2.96 11.68 -9.18
N LEU A 117 3.39 10.45 -9.45
CA LEU A 117 3.67 9.42 -8.44
C LEU A 117 5.15 9.00 -8.48
N ASP A 118 5.65 8.46 -7.37
CA ASP A 118 7.01 7.94 -7.23
C ASP A 118 7.39 7.01 -8.40
N ASP A 119 8.58 7.23 -8.98
CA ASP A 119 9.03 6.48 -10.14
C ASP A 119 9.57 5.09 -9.85
N GLU A 120 9.74 4.72 -8.59
CA GLU A 120 9.96 3.35 -8.17
C GLU A 120 8.80 2.40 -8.58
N LEU A 121 7.64 2.96 -8.94
CA LEU A 121 6.52 2.23 -9.51
C LEU A 121 6.66 1.98 -11.03
N ARG A 122 7.62 2.60 -11.72
CA ARG A 122 7.70 2.64 -13.20
C ARG A 122 7.92 1.26 -13.80
N GLU A 123 8.80 0.48 -13.15
CA GLU A 123 9.18 -0.86 -13.58
C GLU A 123 8.34 -1.95 -12.89
N ALA A 124 7.31 -1.57 -12.13
CA ALA A 124 6.46 -2.52 -11.43
C ALA A 124 5.58 -3.28 -12.44
N GLU A 125 5.77 -4.59 -12.53
CA GLU A 125 4.88 -5.50 -13.25
C GLU A 125 3.70 -5.96 -12.37
N ALA A 126 3.84 -5.82 -11.05
CA ALA A 126 2.74 -5.96 -10.10
C ALA A 126 2.89 -5.04 -8.89
N ILE A 127 1.76 -4.59 -8.34
CA ILE A 127 1.72 -3.74 -7.15
C ILE A 127 0.87 -4.40 -6.05
N VAL A 128 1.44 -4.44 -4.85
CA VAL A 128 0.80 -5.01 -3.67
C VAL A 128 0.65 -3.95 -2.58
N LEU A 129 -0.57 -3.70 -2.12
CA LEU A 129 -0.80 -2.78 -1.00
C LEU A 129 -0.88 -3.55 0.32
N VAL A 130 -0.12 -3.12 1.33
CA VAL A 130 -0.07 -3.76 2.65
C VAL A 130 -0.24 -2.73 3.74
N GLY A 131 -1.21 -2.92 4.63
CA GLY A 131 -1.34 -2.05 5.78
C GLY A 131 -2.71 -2.09 6.45
N ARG A 132 -2.78 -1.42 7.59
CA ARG A 132 -4.05 -1.08 8.24
C ARG A 132 -4.83 -0.12 7.35
N TRP A 133 -6.11 -0.37 7.11
CA TRP A 133 -7.00 0.54 6.40
C TRP A 133 -8.13 1.00 7.31
N SER A 134 -8.06 2.26 7.78
CA SER A 134 -9.12 2.86 8.58
C SER A 134 -9.30 4.34 8.29
N ARG A 135 -10.40 4.88 8.83
CA ARG A 135 -10.78 6.27 8.77
C ARG A 135 -10.54 6.93 10.12
N ARG A 136 -9.72 7.96 10.12
CA ARG A 136 -9.44 8.79 11.30
C ARG A 136 -10.65 9.64 11.66
N LYS A 137 -10.67 10.16 12.90
CA LYS A 137 -11.75 11.02 13.40
C LYS A 137 -11.94 12.33 12.62
N ASP A 138 -10.88 12.82 11.97
CA ASP A 138 -10.91 13.99 11.08
C ASP A 138 -11.42 13.65 9.66
N GLY A 139 -11.87 12.40 9.45
CA GLY A 139 -12.38 11.90 8.19
C GLY A 139 -11.30 11.38 7.24
N ALA A 140 -10.00 11.57 7.55
CA ALA A 140 -8.91 11.15 6.67
C ALA A 140 -8.77 9.63 6.64
N VAL A 141 -8.60 9.07 5.45
CA VAL A 141 -8.32 7.65 5.24
C VAL A 141 -6.81 7.41 5.24
N HIS A 142 -6.35 6.36 5.91
CA HIS A 142 -4.96 5.89 5.87
C HIS A 142 -4.89 4.44 5.43
N GLY A 143 -3.77 4.03 4.82
CA GLY A 143 -3.62 2.69 4.26
C GLY A 143 -4.51 2.44 3.04
N GLY A 144 -4.54 1.18 2.56
CA GLY A 144 -5.24 0.86 1.32
C GLY A 144 -4.79 1.78 0.17
N PRO A 145 -5.70 2.28 -0.68
CA PRO A 145 -5.35 3.21 -1.75
C PRO A 145 -4.66 4.52 -1.29
N ALA A 146 -4.81 4.91 -0.02
CA ALA A 146 -4.15 6.10 0.53
C ALA A 146 -2.62 5.96 0.60
N LEU A 147 -2.09 4.73 0.55
CA LEU A 147 -0.67 4.46 0.41
C LEU A 147 -0.12 4.99 -0.92
N LEU A 148 -0.93 5.06 -1.97
CA LEU A 148 -0.54 5.61 -3.27
C LEU A 148 -0.78 7.13 -3.31
N LEU A 149 -2.01 7.56 -3.03
CA LEU A 149 -2.37 8.99 -2.97
C LEU A 149 -3.06 9.30 -1.64
N PRO A 150 -2.42 10.10 -0.76
CA PRO A 150 -1.26 10.96 -0.99
C PRO A 150 0.12 10.30 -0.80
N GLY A 151 0.20 9.04 -0.39
CA GLY A 151 1.43 8.45 0.17
C GLY A 151 2.69 8.44 -0.71
N LEU A 152 2.55 8.33 -2.04
CA LEU A 152 3.64 8.31 -3.02
C LEU A 152 3.56 9.46 -4.03
N ALA A 153 2.64 10.38 -3.82
CA ALA A 153 2.43 11.50 -4.75
C ALA A 153 3.48 12.59 -4.55
N ASP A 154 3.79 13.33 -5.61
CA ASP A 154 4.66 14.50 -5.53
C ASP A 154 4.03 15.63 -4.69
N PRO A 155 4.84 16.61 -4.22
CA PRO A 155 4.31 17.73 -3.44
C PRO A 155 3.18 18.51 -4.12
N ALA A 156 3.22 18.69 -5.45
CA ALA A 156 2.20 19.45 -6.16
C ALA A 156 0.87 18.70 -6.24
N THR A 157 0.90 17.39 -6.50
CA THR A 157 -0.28 16.52 -6.48
C THR A 157 -0.88 16.44 -5.08
N ARG A 158 -0.05 16.30 -4.04
CA ARG A 158 -0.52 16.35 -2.65
C ARG A 158 -1.21 17.66 -2.31
N ALA A 159 -0.65 18.79 -2.74
CA ALA A 159 -1.25 20.10 -2.51
C ALA A 159 -2.63 20.20 -3.18
N ARG A 160 -2.77 19.75 -4.43
CA ARG A 160 -4.06 19.72 -5.15
C ARG A 160 -5.07 18.79 -4.47
N TRP A 161 -4.65 17.58 -4.09
CA TRP A 161 -5.48 16.63 -3.36
C TRP A 161 -5.95 17.18 -2.01
N SER A 162 -5.05 17.82 -1.25
CA SER A 162 -5.37 18.42 0.05
C SER A 162 -6.34 19.61 -0.07
N ALA A 163 -6.31 20.34 -1.19
CA ALA A 163 -7.18 21.47 -1.47
C ALA A 163 -8.62 21.08 -1.87
N LEU A 164 -8.91 19.79 -2.06
CA LEU A 164 -10.26 19.32 -2.32
C LEU A 164 -11.17 19.61 -1.11
N ALA A 165 -12.24 20.37 -1.35
CA ALA A 165 -13.08 20.96 -0.30
C ALA A 165 -13.87 19.94 0.55
N ASP A 166 -14.12 18.74 0.01
CA ASP A 166 -14.90 17.70 0.66
C ASP A 166 -14.04 16.44 0.91
N GLY A 167 -14.27 15.78 2.05
CA GLY A 167 -13.67 14.49 2.37
C GLY A 167 -14.07 13.40 1.37
N GLY A 168 -15.31 13.43 0.88
CA GLY A 168 -15.79 12.50 -0.15
C GLY A 168 -15.03 12.65 -1.47
N ALA A 169 -14.72 13.89 -1.88
CA ALA A 169 -13.90 14.16 -3.07
C ALA A 169 -12.47 13.64 -2.92
N ARG A 170 -11.85 13.81 -1.74
CA ARG A 170 -10.52 13.26 -1.46
C ARG A 170 -10.50 11.74 -1.51
N ASP A 171 -11.50 11.10 -0.91
CA ASP A 171 -11.62 9.64 -0.94
C ASP A 171 -11.84 9.12 -2.36
N ALA A 172 -12.66 9.79 -3.17
CA ALA A 172 -12.87 9.44 -4.56
C ALA A 172 -11.58 9.53 -5.39
N ALA A 173 -10.82 10.62 -5.23
CA ALA A 173 -9.52 10.78 -5.87
C ALA A 173 -8.51 9.71 -5.42
N THR A 174 -8.46 9.42 -4.11
CA THR A 174 -7.60 8.38 -3.54
C THR A 174 -7.94 6.99 -4.06
N ARG A 175 -9.21 6.70 -4.36
CA ARG A 175 -9.59 5.44 -5.04
C ARG A 175 -9.21 5.46 -6.52
N ALA A 176 -9.44 6.57 -7.21
CA ALA A 176 -9.16 6.71 -8.64
C ALA A 176 -7.69 6.47 -8.99
N VAL A 177 -6.75 6.73 -8.07
CA VAL A 177 -5.32 6.45 -8.30
C VAL A 177 -5.03 4.98 -8.64
N THR A 178 -5.87 4.05 -8.18
CA THR A 178 -5.72 2.61 -8.48
C THR A 178 -6.04 2.27 -9.94
N ALA A 179 -6.68 3.17 -10.69
CA ALA A 179 -6.83 3.03 -12.14
C ALA A 179 -5.59 3.50 -12.92
N LEU A 180 -4.85 4.48 -12.37
CA LEU A 180 -3.58 4.94 -12.94
C LEU A 180 -2.46 3.93 -12.66
N VAL A 181 -2.48 3.34 -11.47
CA VAL A 181 -1.50 2.37 -11.00
C VAL A 181 -2.27 1.15 -10.48
N PRO A 182 -2.58 0.18 -11.35
CA PRO A 182 -3.36 -1.00 -11.01
C PRO A 182 -2.77 -1.76 -9.82
N VAL A 183 -3.59 -1.99 -8.81
CA VAL A 183 -3.23 -2.81 -7.66
C VAL A 183 -3.58 -4.27 -7.96
N ASP A 184 -2.56 -5.10 -8.19
CA ASP A 184 -2.75 -6.53 -8.46
C ASP A 184 -3.27 -7.28 -7.24
N TYR A 185 -2.79 -6.89 -6.05
CA TYR A 185 -3.11 -7.61 -4.83
C TYR A 185 -3.08 -6.68 -3.61
N ALA A 186 -3.78 -7.03 -2.55
CA ALA A 186 -3.71 -6.30 -1.29
C ALA A 186 -3.83 -7.22 -0.08
N LEU A 187 -3.18 -6.83 1.02
CA LEU A 187 -3.27 -7.46 2.34
C LEU A 187 -3.56 -6.38 3.37
N ILE A 188 -4.80 -6.34 3.84
CA ILE A 188 -5.37 -5.23 4.58
C ILE A 188 -5.96 -5.71 5.91
N TRP A 189 -5.89 -4.88 6.95
CA TRP A 189 -6.59 -5.13 8.21
C TRP A 189 -7.19 -3.86 8.81
N ASP A 190 -8.17 -4.01 9.70
CA ASP A 190 -8.80 -2.89 10.41
C ASP A 190 -8.16 -2.61 11.78
N ALA A 191 -8.75 -1.65 12.47
CA ALA A 191 -8.38 -1.22 13.80
C ALA A 191 -8.81 -2.17 14.93
N SER A 192 -9.70 -3.14 14.66
CA SER A 192 -10.37 -3.88 15.73
C SER A 192 -9.40 -4.77 16.50
N ASP A 193 -9.83 -5.22 17.69
CA ASP A 193 -9.11 -6.21 18.47
C ASP A 193 -10.05 -7.40 18.82
N PRO A 194 -9.86 -8.57 18.19
CA PRO A 194 -8.83 -8.89 17.20
C PRO A 194 -9.07 -8.19 15.85
N PRO A 195 -8.02 -7.87 15.07
CA PRO A 195 -8.16 -7.22 13.78
C PRO A 195 -8.72 -8.19 12.74
N ARG A 196 -9.62 -7.70 11.89
CA ARG A 196 -10.08 -8.45 10.73
C ARG A 196 -9.08 -8.26 9.60
N VAL A 197 -8.46 -9.37 9.18
CA VAL A 197 -7.52 -9.39 8.05
C VAL A 197 -8.23 -9.87 6.78
N ARG A 198 -7.93 -9.24 5.64
CA ARG A 198 -8.38 -9.63 4.31
C ARG A 198 -7.23 -9.56 3.32
N ALA A 199 -7.24 -10.43 2.34
CA ALA A 199 -6.33 -10.37 1.21
C ALA A 199 -7.08 -10.74 -0.07
N GLY A 200 -6.58 -10.31 -1.22
CA GLY A 200 -7.27 -10.55 -2.49
C GLY A 200 -6.74 -9.70 -3.62
N SER A 201 -7.31 -9.90 -4.81
CA SER A 201 -7.07 -9.03 -5.97
C SER A 201 -7.48 -7.59 -5.63
N GLY A 202 -6.70 -6.59 -6.06
CA GLY A 202 -6.92 -5.21 -5.59
C GLY A 202 -8.34 -4.71 -5.88
N ALA A 203 -8.79 -4.77 -7.13
CA ALA A 203 -10.11 -4.27 -7.52
C ALA A 203 -11.27 -5.00 -6.82
N GLU A 204 -11.24 -6.33 -6.76
CA GLU A 204 -12.36 -7.10 -6.17
C GLU A 204 -12.34 -7.01 -4.65
N LEU A 205 -11.16 -7.00 -4.02
CA LEU A 205 -11.03 -6.83 -2.58
C LEU A 205 -11.55 -5.46 -2.13
N PHE A 206 -11.12 -4.38 -2.79
CA PHE A 206 -11.56 -3.04 -2.39
C PHE A 206 -13.07 -2.85 -2.60
N ALA A 207 -13.63 -3.35 -3.71
CA ALA A 207 -15.07 -3.32 -3.92
C ALA A 207 -15.85 -4.11 -2.85
N ALA A 208 -15.36 -5.30 -2.47
CA ALA A 208 -15.99 -6.11 -1.42
C ALA A 208 -15.92 -5.43 -0.05
N LEU A 209 -14.76 -4.88 0.32
CA LEU A 209 -14.56 -4.17 1.58
C LEU A 209 -15.42 -2.91 1.68
N GLU A 210 -15.58 -2.16 0.58
CA GLU A 210 -16.47 -0.99 0.52
C GLU A 210 -17.93 -1.38 0.71
N ALA A 211 -18.38 -2.48 0.11
CA ALA A 211 -19.72 -3.01 0.34
C ALA A 211 -19.95 -3.44 1.81
N GLU A 212 -18.87 -3.82 2.52
CA GLU A 212 -18.87 -4.09 3.97
C GLU A 212 -18.72 -2.82 4.85
N GLY A 213 -18.61 -1.63 4.25
CA GLY A 213 -18.50 -0.35 4.95
C GLY A 213 -17.08 0.05 5.37
N TRP A 214 -16.05 -0.50 4.74
CA TRP A 214 -14.66 -0.04 4.93
C TRP A 214 -14.38 1.26 4.14
N PRO A 215 -13.37 2.05 4.54
CA PRO A 215 -12.56 1.91 5.76
C PRO A 215 -13.35 2.25 7.02
N LEU A 216 -13.10 1.48 8.08
CA LEU A 216 -13.80 1.61 9.36
C LEU A 216 -13.19 2.71 10.22
N PRO A 217 -13.96 3.34 11.13
CA PRO A 217 -13.43 4.30 12.09
C PRO A 217 -12.28 3.69 12.93
N GLU A 218 -11.26 4.50 13.21
CA GLU A 218 -10.22 4.19 14.21
C GLU A 218 -10.72 4.12 15.65
#